data_AF-A0A2S9PXV6-F1
#
_entry.id   AF-A0A2S9PXV6-F1
#
_cell.length_a   1.000
_cell.length_b   1.000
_cell.length_c   1.000
_cell.angle_alpha   90.00
_cell.angle_beta   90.00
_cell.angle_gamma   90.00
#
_symmetry.space_group_name_H-M   'P 1'
#
loop_
_entity.id
_entity.type
_entity.pdbx_description
1 polymer ?
#
loop_
_entity_poly.entity_id
_entity_poly.type
_entity_poly.pdbx_seq_one_letter_code
_entity_poly.pdbx_strand_id
1 'polypeptide(L)' 'MTTALPSQRTVLERFPTGPPRGSWPADEYAATQRAQGTDARIVMDVATDQFLVVTDTTAQ' A
#
# COMPACT_ATOMS: atom_id res chain seq x y z
N MET A 1 10.75 -8.11 24.92
CA MET A 1 9.57 -8.31 24.04
C MET A 1 9.34 -6.97 23.36
N THR A 2 9.73 -6.82 22.09
CA THR A 2 9.61 -5.54 21.39
C THR A 2 8.18 -5.39 20.91
N THR A 3 7.38 -4.59 21.61
CA THR A 3 6.04 -4.22 21.18
C THR A 3 6.21 -3.23 20.02
N ALA A 4 5.95 -3.68 18.79
CA ALA A 4 5.83 -2.77 17.65
C ALA A 4 4.68 -1.80 17.94
N LEU A 5 4.97 -0.49 17.91
CA LEU A 5 3.94 0.54 18.03
C LEU A 5 2.86 0.33 16.96
N PRO A 6 1.60 0.70 17.22
CA PRO A 6 0.54 0.59 16.22
C PRO A 6 0.89 1.48 15.02
N SER A 7 1.42 0.85 13.98
CA SER A 7 1.59 1.40 12.66
C SER A 7 0.28 1.93 12.10
N GLN A 8 0.16 3.25 11.98
CA GLN A 8 -1.00 3.87 11.35
C GLN A 8 -0.83 3.75 9.83
N ARG A 9 -1.72 2.98 9.19
CA ARG A 9 -1.70 2.81 7.73
C ARG A 9 -2.65 3.79 7.07
N THR A 10 -2.09 4.60 6.18
CA THR A 10 -2.86 5.56 5.40
C THR A 10 -3.03 5.06 3.97
N VAL A 11 -4.30 4.89 3.61
CA VAL A 11 -4.91 5.10 2.28
C VAL A 11 -4.19 6.04 1.29
N LEU A 12 -3.19 5.63 0.50
CA LEU A 12 -2.66 6.53 -0.54
C LEU A 12 -3.50 6.46 -1.82
N GLU A 13 -3.67 5.27 -2.39
CA GLU A 13 -4.37 5.08 -3.66
C GLU A 13 -5.01 3.69 -3.74
N ARG A 14 -6.07 3.54 -4.56
CA ARG A 14 -6.79 2.27 -4.73
C ARG A 14 -6.78 1.85 -6.20
N PHE A 15 -6.45 0.59 -6.45
CA PHE A 15 -6.37 0.01 -7.77
C PHE A 15 -7.29 -1.19 -7.88
N PRO A 16 -8.02 -1.37 -8.99
CA PRO A 16 -8.78 -2.58 -9.23
C PRO A 16 -7.83 -3.78 -9.42
N THR A 17 -8.22 -4.95 -8.93
CA THR A 17 -7.50 -6.23 -9.17
C THR A 17 -7.68 -6.77 -10.59
N GLY A 18 -8.61 -6.19 -11.36
CA GLY A 18 -9.04 -6.70 -12.66
C GLY A 18 -8.04 -6.53 -13.82
N PRO A 19 -8.25 -7.28 -14.92
CA PRO A 19 -7.48 -7.15 -16.16
C PRO A 19 -7.60 -5.74 -16.78
N PRO A 20 -6.63 -5.28 -17.59
CA PRO A 20 -5.61 -6.09 -18.30
C PRO A 20 -4.25 -6.25 -17.61
N ARG A 21 -3.98 -5.57 -16.48
CA ARG A 21 -2.63 -5.54 -15.88
C ARG A 21 -2.51 -6.09 -14.45
N GLY A 22 -3.61 -6.50 -13.82
CA GLY A 22 -3.59 -7.06 -12.46
C GLY A 22 -3.00 -6.07 -11.45
N SER A 23 -2.16 -6.53 -10.52
CA SER A 23 -1.54 -5.71 -9.47
C SER A 23 -0.44 -4.76 -9.94
N TRP A 24 -0.04 -4.79 -11.22
CA TRP A 24 1.08 -4.02 -11.74
C TRP A 24 0.97 -2.49 -11.50
N PRO A 25 -0.19 -1.83 -11.68
CA PRO A 25 -0.32 -0.40 -11.40
C PRO A 25 -0.09 -0.05 -9.92
N ALA A 26 -0.53 -0.93 -9.02
CA ALA A 26 -0.32 -0.75 -7.59
C ALA A 26 1.18 -0.90 -7.22
N ASP A 27 1.88 -1.80 -7.93
CA ASP A 27 3.31 -2.01 -7.73
C ASP A 27 4.17 -0.85 -8.23
N GLU A 28 3.89 -0.33 -9.44
CA GLU A 28 4.57 0.88 -9.94
C GLU A 28 4.34 2.10 -9.05
N TYR A 29 3.11 2.29 -8.57
CA TYR A 29 2.80 3.39 -7.66
C TYR A 29 3.53 3.21 -6.32
N ALA A 30 3.49 2.02 -5.73
CA ALA A 30 4.24 1.74 -4.50
C ALA A 30 5.76 1.91 -4.68
N ALA A 31 6.33 1.48 -5.82
CA ALA A 31 7.74 1.66 -6.14
C ALA A 31 8.10 3.15 -6.28
N THR A 32 7.25 3.94 -6.94
CA THR A 32 7.42 5.39 -7.06
C THR A 32 7.39 6.08 -5.70
N GLN A 33 6.42 5.73 -4.85
CA GLN A 33 6.32 6.26 -3.49
C GLN A 33 7.57 5.91 -2.65
N ARG A 34 8.08 4.67 -2.76
CA ARG A 34 9.32 4.25 -2.11
C ARG A 34 10.55 5.02 -2.63
N ALA A 35 10.61 5.27 -3.94
CA ALA A 35 11.67 6.09 -4.52
C ALA A 35 11.64 7.55 -4.02
N GLN A 36 10.47 8.05 -3.62
CA GLN A 36 10.29 9.34 -2.96
C GLN A 36 10.54 9.30 -1.44
N GLY A 37 10.88 8.14 -0.87
CA GLY A 37 11.14 7.97 0.56
C GLY A 37 9.90 7.68 1.41
N THR A 38 8.74 7.41 0.80
CA THR A 38 7.53 6.98 1.50
C THR A 38 7.53 5.46 1.63
N ASP A 39 7.35 4.93 2.84
CA ASP A 39 7.20 3.48 3.03
C ASP A 39 5.81 3.02 2.57
N ALA A 40 5.65 2.87 1.25
CA ALA A 40 4.43 2.40 0.63
C ALA A 40 4.41 0.87 0.54
N ARG A 41 3.25 0.27 0.80
CA ARG A 41 2.99 -1.17 0.73
C ARG A 41 1.67 -1.42 0.02
N ILE A 42 1.63 -2.49 -0.77
CA ILE A 42 0.41 -2.95 -1.41
C ILE A 42 -0.30 -3.92 -0.46
N VAL A 43 -1.58 -3.69 -0.22
CA VAL A 43 -2.47 -4.56 0.54
C VAL A 43 -3.65 -4.94 -0.35
N MET A 44 -4.00 -6.21 -0.40
CA MET A 44 -5.19 -6.67 -1.12
C MET A 44 -6.40 -6.56 -0.20
N ASP A 45 -7.38 -5.75 -0.58
CA ASP A 45 -8.71 -5.70 0.01
C ASP A 45 -9.58 -6.79 -0.63
N VAL A 46 -9.85 -7.83 0.15
CA VAL A 46 -10.67 -8.97 -0.27
C VAL A 46 -12.16 -8.62 -0.34
N ALA A 47 -12.62 -7.63 0.43
CA ALA A 47 -14.04 -7.27 0.48
C ALA A 47 -14.46 -6.50 -0.77
N THR A 48 -13.56 -5.66 -1.30
CA THR A 48 -13.83 -4.86 -2.51
C THR A 48 -13.10 -5.36 -3.76
N ASP A 49 -12.29 -6.40 -3.64
CA ASP A 49 -11.41 -6.92 -4.70
C ASP A 49 -10.54 -5.80 -5.30
N GLN A 50 -9.77 -5.14 -4.43
CA GLN A 50 -8.92 -4.00 -4.81
C GLN A 50 -7.54 -4.12 -4.19
N PHE A 51 -6.52 -3.63 -4.90
CA PHE A 51 -5.19 -3.38 -4.33
C PHE A 51 -5.14 -1.97 -3.77
N LEU A 52 -4.90 -1.86 -2.48
CA LEU A 52 -4.71 -0.60 -1.78
C LEU A 52 -3.21 -0.37 -1.62
N VAL A 53 -2.71 0.77 -2.10
CA VAL A 53 -1.37 1.22 -1.71
C VAL A 53 -1.51 2.04 -0.46
N VAL A 54 -0.93 1.54 0.63
CA VAL A 54 -0.95 2.17 1.95
C VAL A 54 0.45 2.61 2.33
N THR A 55 0.59 3.71 3.04
CA THR A 55 1.84 4.05 3.71
C THR A 55 1.76 3.72 5.18
N ASP A 56 2.85 3.18 5.73
CA ASP A 56 3.01 3.05 7.16
C ASP A 56 3.59 4.36 7.70
N THR A 57 2.74 5.18 8.33
CA THR A 57 3.25 6.27 9.15
C THR A 57 3.53 5.69 10.52
N THR A 58 4.77 5.29 10.74
CA THR A 58 5.29 5.21 12.10
C THR A 58 5.22 6.64 12.65
N ALA A 59 4.19 6.90 13.46
CA ALA A 59 4.19 8.06 14.34
C ALA A 59 5.38 7.86 15.28
N GLN A 60 6.51 8.51 14.94
CA GLN A 60 7.74 8.49 15.71
C GLN A 60 7.61 9.37 16.96
#